data_AF-A0A7H4MR05-F1
#
_entry.id   AF-A0A7H4MR05-F1
#
_cell.length_a   1.000
_cell.length_b   1.000
_cell.length_c   1.000
_cell.angle_alpha   90.00
_cell.angle_beta   90.00
_cell.angle_gamma   90.00
#
_symmetry.space_group_name_H-M   'P 1'
#
loop_
_entity.id
_entity.type
_entity.pdbx_description
1 polymer ?
#
loop_
_entity_poly.entity_id
_entity_poly.type
_entity_poly.pdbx_seq_one_letter_code
_entity_poly.pdbx_strand_id
1 'polypeptide(L)' 'MASFPQGFLWGGALAANQSEGAYLEGGKGLTTVDTLPPRRPPPAGKIRPGEALYAA' A
#
# COMPACT_ATOMS: atom_id res chain seq x y z
N MET A 1 7.02 35.66 2.74
CA MET A 1 7.27 34.22 2.53
C MET A 1 7.07 33.52 3.87
N ALA A 2 6.30 32.44 3.90
CA ALA A 2 6.16 31.63 5.12
C ALA A 2 7.35 30.66 5.22
N SER A 3 7.93 30.52 6.41
CA SER A 3 8.99 29.55 6.73
C SER A 3 8.48 28.55 7.77
N PHE A 4 8.99 27.32 7.71
CA PHE A 4 8.67 26.31 8.73
C PHE A 4 9.28 26.70 10.09
N PRO A 5 8.63 26.37 11.22
CA PRO A 5 9.17 26.62 12.55
C PRO A 5 10.52 25.93 12.79
N GLN A 6 11.35 26.51 13.66
CA GLN A 6 12.56 25.86 14.14
C GLN A 6 12.18 24.56 14.88
N GLY A 7 12.84 23.45 14.52
CA GLY A 7 12.54 22.14 15.08
C GLY A 7 11.34 21.42 14.45
N PHE A 8 10.86 21.89 13.28
CA PHE A 8 9.87 21.15 12.52
C PHE A 8 10.38 19.74 12.18
N LEU A 9 9.59 18.73 12.54
CA LEU A 9 9.95 17.32 12.36
C LEU A 9 9.53 16.86 10.95
N TRP A 10 10.50 16.84 10.05
CA TRP A 10 10.35 16.15 8.77
C TRP A 10 10.49 14.65 8.97
N GLY A 11 9.67 13.90 8.25
CA GLY A 11 9.72 12.45 8.32
C GLY A 11 8.89 11.79 7.24
N GLY A 12 8.85 10.46 7.29
CA GLY A 12 7.97 9.62 6.49
C GLY A 12 7.16 8.70 7.38
N ALA A 13 6.08 8.16 6.83
CA ALA A 13 5.22 7.20 7.50
C ALA A 13 5.00 5.99 6.58
N LEU A 14 4.88 4.82 7.19
CA LEU A 14 4.55 3.56 6.52
C LEU A 14 3.41 2.88 7.28
N ALA A 15 2.72 1.98 6.58
CA ALA A 15 1.74 1.09 7.17
C ALA A 15 2.20 -0.36 7.03
N ALA A 16 2.03 -1.15 8.09
CA ALA A 16 2.47 -2.55 8.16
C ALA A 16 2.00 -3.37 6.96
N ASN A 17 0.70 -3.31 6.66
CA ASN A 17 0.10 -4.05 5.56
C ASN A 17 0.57 -3.61 4.15
N GLN A 18 1.21 -2.45 4.02
CA GLN A 18 1.76 -1.95 2.75
C GLN A 18 3.26 -2.21 2.61
N SER A 19 3.93 -2.67 3.67
CA SER A 19 5.41 -2.70 3.72
C SER A 19 6.00 -3.99 4.25
N GLU A 20 5.34 -4.70 5.17
CA GLU A 20 5.95 -5.86 5.85
C GLU A 20 5.92 -7.14 5.01
N GLY A 21 4.82 -7.43 4.32
CA GLY A 21 4.61 -8.71 3.65
C GLY A 21 4.32 -9.84 4.64
N ALA A 22 4.81 -11.06 4.36
CA ALA A 22 4.77 -12.23 5.25
C ALA A 22 3.43 -12.46 5.99
N TYR A 23 2.30 -12.20 5.34
CA TYR A 23 1.01 -12.08 6.02
C TYR A 23 0.49 -13.38 6.69
N LEU A 24 1.09 -14.53 6.37
CA LEU A 24 0.77 -15.85 6.94
C LEU A 24 1.85 -16.40 7.90
N GLU A 25 2.92 -15.65 8.15
CA GLU A 25 4.04 -16.10 8.98
C GLU A 25 3.93 -15.58 10.42
N GLY A 26 4.77 -16.12 11.32
CA GLY A 26 4.96 -15.58 12.67
C GLY A 26 3.73 -15.60 13.59
N GLY A 27 2.65 -16.28 13.22
CA GLY A 27 1.42 -16.30 13.99
C GLY A 27 0.63 -14.97 13.95
N LYS A 28 0.87 -14.10 12.96
CA LYS A 28 0.18 -12.81 12.78
C LYS A 28 -1.35 -12.94 12.75
N GLY A 29 -1.85 -14.03 12.17
CA GLY A 29 -3.28 -14.22 11.91
C GLY A 29 -3.81 -13.30 10.80
N LEU A 30 -5.03 -13.57 10.34
CA LEU A 30 -5.66 -12.77 9.29
C LEU A 30 -6.19 -11.45 9.86
N THR A 31 -5.99 -10.39 9.10
CA THR A 31 -6.54 -9.05 9.33
C THR A 31 -7.56 -8.71 8.25
N THR A 32 -8.32 -7.63 8.44
CA THR A 32 -9.35 -7.20 7.49
C THR A 32 -8.79 -7.05 6.06
N VAL A 33 -7.59 -6.50 5.90
CA VAL A 33 -6.97 -6.25 4.59
C VAL A 33 -6.56 -7.53 3.85
N ASP A 34 -6.27 -8.62 4.57
CA ASP A 34 -5.90 -9.91 3.96
C ASP A 34 -7.12 -10.62 3.36
N THR A 35 -8.34 -10.18 3.73
CA THR A 35 -9.60 -10.76 3.25
C THR A 35 -10.24 -9.94 2.12
N LEU A 36 -9.60 -8.85 1.69
CA LEU A 36 -10.11 -8.03 0.60
C LEU A 36 -9.98 -8.77 -0.74
N PRO A 37 -11.00 -8.69 -1.62
CA PRO A 37 -10.87 -9.24 -2.95
C PRO A 37 -9.78 -8.48 -3.74
N PRO A 38 -9.09 -9.15 -4.67
CA PRO A 38 -8.15 -8.48 -5.54
C PRO A 38 -8.84 -7.35 -6.30
N ARG A 39 -8.09 -6.29 -6.61
CA ARG A 39 -8.61 -5.18 -7.39
C ARG A 39 -9.17 -5.73 -8.70
N ARG A 40 -10.43 -5.41 -9.00
CA ARG A 40 -11.02 -5.77 -10.29
C ARG A 40 -10.15 -5.20 -11.42
N PRO A 41 -9.77 -6.02 -12.40
CA PRO A 41 -9.01 -5.51 -13.54
C PRO A 41 -9.83 -4.43 -14.27
N PRO A 42 -9.18 -3.38 -14.79
CA PRO A 42 -9.87 -2.39 -15.60
C PRO A 42 -10.47 -3.05 -16.86
N PRO A 43 -11.50 -2.44 -17.47
CA PRO A 43 -12.05 -2.90 -18.74
C PRO A 43 -10.96 -3.07 -19.81
N ALA A 44 -11.13 -4.04 -20.70
CA ALA A 44 -10.24 -4.23 -21.85
C ALA A 44 -10.08 -2.91 -22.62
N GLY A 45 -8.83 -2.52 -22.92
CA GLY A 45 -8.50 -1.25 -23.57
C GLY A 45 -8.28 -0.05 -22.63
N LYS A 46 -8.46 -0.22 -21.31
CA LYS A 46 -8.15 0.81 -20.29
C LYS A 46 -7.00 0.42 -19.36
N ILE A 47 -6.23 -0.62 -19.70
CA ILE A 47 -5.04 -1.01 -18.93
C ILE A 47 -3.96 0.05 -19.15
N ARG A 48 -3.63 0.79 -18.11
CA ARG A 48 -2.51 1.74 -18.16
C ARG A 48 -1.19 0.96 -18.07
N PRO A 49 -0.12 1.40 -18.76
CA PRO A 49 1.21 0.84 -18.56
C PRO A 49 1.58 0.88 -17.06
N GLY A 50 1.92 -0.28 -16.49
CA GLY A 50 2.25 -0.43 -15.06
C GLY A 50 1.11 -0.96 -14.16
N GLU A 51 -0.14 -0.95 -14.61
CA GLU A 51 -1.26 -1.54 -13.83
C GLU A 51 -1.37 -3.07 -13.97
N ALA A 52 -0.70 -3.65 -14.96
CA ALA A 52 -0.63 -5.10 -15.14
C ALA A 52 0.19 -5.80 -14.03
N LEU A 53 1.03 -5.06 -13.29
CA LEU A 53 1.95 -5.61 -12.28
C LEU A 53 1.29 -5.84 -10.92
N TYR A 54 0.12 -5.24 -10.66
CA TYR A 54 -0.62 -5.37 -9.40
C TYR A 54 -1.77 -6.39 -9.48
N ALA A 55 -1.80 -7.21 -10.53
CA ALA A 55 -2.85 -8.19 -10.81
C ALA A 55 -2.47 -9.63 -10.43
N ALA A 56 -1.30 -9.83 -9.81
CA ALA A 56 -0.80 -11.13 -9.35
C ALA A 56 -0.63 -11.12 -7.83
#